data_AF-A0A5C6N760-F1
#
_entry.id   AF-A0A5C6N760-F1
#
_cell.length_a   1.000
_cell.length_b   1.000
_cell.length_c   1.000
_cell.angle_alpha   90.00
_cell.angle_beta   90.00
_cell.angle_gamma   90.00
#
_symmetry.space_group_name_H-M   'P 1'
#
loop_
_entity.id
_entity.type
_entity.pdbx_description
1 polymer ?
#
loop_
_entity_poly.entity_id
_entity_poly.type
_entity_poly.pdbx_seq_one_letter_code
_entity_poly.pdbx_strand_id
1 'polypeptide(L)'
;MAPNQKAVEWQTNEIIKYLLEDEDVDSCSPCSMSYLETDGPTGSDDNFDAAQIAGKLRSIADSLNDNVAFRAAVNEFKKEAAHGAIEAAFSHTVKAVCQSGVPHSPDVSPELQLLKTSVALGRLVAKSCPDLRAQVVDTMNAFITRNLGGWITQQGGWPKLIISGVTPKGNATDRRDDAASPLSRQKT
;
A
#
# COMPACT_ATOMS: atom_id res chain seq x y z
N MET A 1 0.68 -16.18 14.54
CA MET A 1 -0.18 -17.13 13.80
C MET A 1 -0.52 -16.50 12.47
N ALA A 2 -0.43 -17.20 11.34
CA ALA A 2 -0.85 -16.63 10.06
C ALA A 2 -2.37 -16.34 10.08
N PRO A 3 -2.84 -15.18 9.59
CA PRO A 3 -4.26 -14.87 9.57
C PRO A 3 -5.01 -15.85 8.67
N ASN A 4 -6.21 -16.25 9.07
CA ASN A 4 -7.06 -17.07 8.21
C ASN A 4 -7.66 -16.23 7.07
N GLN A 5 -8.06 -16.87 5.97
CA GLN A 5 -8.60 -16.19 4.77
C GLN A 5 -9.79 -15.25 5.11
N LYS A 6 -10.66 -15.65 6.05
CA LYS A 6 -11.79 -14.82 6.50
C LYS A 6 -11.35 -13.57 7.25
N ALA A 7 -10.25 -13.65 8.01
CA ALA A 7 -9.66 -12.50 8.67
C ALA A 7 -9.05 -11.54 7.64
N VAL A 8 -8.38 -12.05 6.61
CA VAL A 8 -7.85 -11.22 5.52
C VAL A 8 -8.96 -10.51 4.76
N GLU A 9 -10.07 -11.20 4.47
CA GLU A 9 -11.26 -10.61 3.85
C GLU A 9 -11.84 -9.48 4.68
N TRP A 10 -12.05 -9.73 5.97
CA TRP A 10 -12.58 -8.73 6.89
C TRP A 10 -11.64 -7.53 7.02
N GLN A 11 -10.34 -7.77 7.20
CA GLN A 11 -9.32 -6.71 7.27
C GLN A 11 -9.27 -5.88 5.98
N THR A 12 -9.36 -6.54 4.82
CA THR A 12 -9.36 -5.86 3.51
C THR A 12 -10.57 -4.93 3.38
N ASN A 13 -11.76 -5.39 3.82
CA ASN A 13 -12.96 -4.58 3.82
C ASN A 13 -12.81 -3.32 4.70
N GLU A 14 -12.31 -3.50 5.93
CA GLU A 14 -12.08 -2.38 6.85
C GLU A 14 -11.06 -1.37 6.28
N ILE A 15 -9.93 -1.84 5.74
CA ILE A 15 -8.93 -0.96 5.11
C ILE A 15 -9.54 -0.17 3.94
N ILE A 16 -10.34 -0.82 3.08
CA ILE A 16 -10.96 -0.17 1.93
C ILE A 16 -11.95 0.92 2.36
N LYS A 17 -12.71 0.71 3.45
CA LYS A 17 -13.59 1.74 4.01
C LYS A 17 -12.80 2.98 4.41
N TYR A 18 -11.78 2.83 5.25
CA TYR A 18 -10.92 3.95 5.66
C TYR A 18 -10.15 4.60 4.49
N LEU A 19 -9.78 3.82 3.48
CA LEU A 19 -9.09 4.32 2.29
C LEU A 19 -9.97 5.29 1.48
N LEU A 20 -11.27 5.00 1.40
CA LEU A 20 -12.24 5.67 0.55
C LEU A 20 -13.23 6.58 1.30
N GLU A 21 -13.20 6.59 2.64
CA GLU A 21 -13.78 7.66 3.43
C GLU A 21 -12.99 8.94 3.17
N ASP A 22 -13.65 9.91 2.54
CA ASP A 22 -13.11 11.25 2.31
C ASP A 22 -12.95 11.95 3.67
N GLU A 23 -11.80 12.59 3.87
CA GLU A 23 -11.51 13.50 5.00
C GLU A 23 -12.30 14.83 4.89
N ASP A 24 -13.39 14.86 4.12
CA ASP A 24 -14.27 16.03 3.93
C ASP A 24 -15.30 16.17 5.06
N VAL A 25 -15.08 15.53 6.22
CA VAL A 25 -15.62 16.06 7.48
C VAL A 25 -14.59 17.04 8.04
N ASP A 26 -14.82 18.31 7.70
CA ASP A 26 -14.31 19.48 8.40
C ASP A 26 -14.72 19.38 9.89
N SER A 27 -13.95 18.59 10.64
CA SER A 27 -13.96 18.56 12.09
C SER A 27 -12.53 18.84 12.50
N CYS A 28 -12.22 20.13 12.41
CA CYS A 28 -11.27 20.84 13.24
C CYS A 28 -10.79 19.99 14.43
N SER A 29 -9.66 19.33 14.27
CA SER A 29 -8.91 18.80 15.39
C SER A 29 -7.43 18.96 15.09
N PRO A 30 -6.79 20.04 15.57
CA PRO A 30 -5.37 19.97 15.88
C PRO A 30 -5.22 19.07 17.12
N CYS A 31 -5.44 17.77 16.96
CA CYS A 31 -4.98 16.78 17.93
C CYS A 31 -3.62 16.34 17.42
N SER A 32 -2.62 17.19 17.61
CA SER A 32 -1.73 17.04 18.76
C SER A 32 -0.96 15.73 18.63
N MET A 33 0.30 15.88 18.24
CA MET A 33 1.39 14.98 18.54
C MET A 33 1.46 14.76 20.07
N SER A 34 0.52 14.00 20.60
CA SER A 34 0.57 13.45 21.95
C SER A 34 0.39 11.95 21.81
N TYR A 35 1.53 11.33 21.58
CA TYR A 35 1.93 10.04 22.13
C TYR A 35 1.23 9.80 23.48
N LEU A 36 0.04 9.23 23.46
CA LEU A 36 -0.59 8.69 24.66
C LEU A 36 -0.07 7.27 24.77
N GLU A 37 1.02 7.13 25.54
CA GLU A 37 1.39 5.89 26.20
C GLU A 37 0.18 5.40 27.01
N THR A 38 -0.65 4.55 26.39
CA THR A 38 -1.47 3.61 27.13
C THR A 38 -0.53 2.52 27.62
N ASP A 39 -0.12 2.63 28.88
CA ASP A 39 0.49 1.55 29.65
C ASP A 39 -0.57 0.45 29.85
N GLY A 40 -0.79 -0.32 28.79
CA GLY A 40 -1.56 -1.56 28.79
C GLY A 40 -0.60 -2.74 28.93
N PRO A 41 -0.92 -3.75 29.75
CA PRO A 41 0.04 -4.76 30.15
C PRO A 41 0.46 -5.61 28.94
N THR A 42 1.74 -5.48 28.58
CA THR A 42 2.60 -6.49 27.93
C THR A 42 1.91 -7.57 27.09
N GLY A 43 2.01 -7.44 25.77
CA GLY A 43 2.24 -8.57 24.89
C GLY A 43 1.30 -8.71 23.69
N SER A 44 1.57 -8.00 22.60
CA SER A 44 1.68 -8.58 21.24
C SER A 44 1.94 -7.48 20.20
N ASP A 45 3.06 -7.64 19.50
CA ASP A 45 3.59 -6.85 18.38
C ASP A 45 2.73 -7.02 17.08
N ASP A 46 1.40 -7.09 17.21
CA ASP A 46 0.46 -7.50 16.16
C ASP A 46 -0.87 -6.71 16.19
N ASN A 47 -0.86 -5.42 16.56
CA ASN A 47 -2.08 -4.61 16.55
C ASN A 47 -2.42 -4.15 15.12
N PHE A 48 -3.40 -4.79 14.51
CA PHE A 48 -3.95 -4.38 13.21
C PHE A 48 -4.62 -3.01 13.29
N ASP A 49 -4.04 -2.00 12.64
CA ASP A 49 -4.60 -0.65 12.51
C ASP A 49 -4.99 -0.38 11.05
N ALA A 50 -6.28 -0.49 10.75
CA ALA A 50 -6.83 -0.27 9.42
C ALA A 50 -6.63 1.16 8.93
N ALA A 51 -6.71 2.17 9.80
CA ALA A 51 -6.56 3.58 9.44
C ALA A 51 -5.10 3.90 9.08
N GLN A 52 -4.14 3.37 9.86
CA GLN A 52 -2.72 3.53 9.55
C GLN A 52 -2.35 2.85 8.22
N ILE A 53 -2.88 1.65 7.97
CA ILE A 53 -2.64 0.92 6.71
C ILE A 53 -3.27 1.68 5.53
N ALA A 54 -4.52 2.12 5.66
CA ALA A 54 -5.19 2.92 4.66
C ALA A 54 -4.44 4.23 4.36
N GLY A 55 -3.90 4.90 5.38
CA GLY A 55 -3.07 6.10 5.24
C GLY A 55 -1.81 5.86 4.40
N LYS A 56 -1.09 4.75 4.61
CA LYS A 56 0.08 4.42 3.79
C LYS A 56 -0.30 4.10 2.34
N LEU A 57 -1.39 3.35 2.16
CA LEU A 57 -1.95 3.03 0.85
C LEU A 57 -2.40 4.30 0.10
N ARG A 58 -2.93 5.28 0.82
CA ARG A 58 -3.31 6.60 0.30
C ARG A 58 -2.09 7.35 -0.25
N SER A 59 -1.00 7.44 0.51
CA SER A 59 0.23 8.07 0.02
C SER A 59 0.79 7.39 -1.24
N ILE A 60 0.71 6.06 -1.32
CA ILE A 60 1.11 5.33 -2.53
C ILE A 60 0.17 5.66 -3.70
N ALA A 61 -1.13 5.63 -3.49
CA ALA A 61 -2.12 6.00 -4.50
C ALA A 61 -1.91 7.43 -5.04
N ASP A 62 -1.63 8.38 -4.15
CA ASP A 62 -1.34 9.77 -4.52
C ASP A 62 -0.06 9.86 -5.37
N SER A 63 1.00 9.12 -5.02
CA SER A 63 2.22 9.08 -5.83
C SER A 63 2.03 8.49 -7.24
N LEU A 64 1.11 7.53 -7.40
CA LEU A 64 0.76 6.99 -8.72
C LEU A 64 -0.15 7.94 -9.51
N ASN A 65 -0.96 8.76 -8.83
CA ASN A 65 -1.84 9.73 -9.47
C ASN A 65 -1.07 10.82 -10.24
N ASP A 66 0.16 11.13 -9.83
CA ASP A 66 1.04 12.05 -10.58
C ASP A 66 1.55 11.45 -11.90
N ASN A 67 1.39 10.14 -12.12
CA ASN A 67 1.82 9.48 -13.34
C ASN A 67 0.82 9.67 -14.49
N VAL A 68 1.28 10.25 -15.60
CA VAL A 68 0.45 10.52 -16.79
C VAL A 68 -0.12 9.24 -17.42
N ALA A 69 0.65 8.15 -17.47
CA ALA A 69 0.19 6.88 -18.02
C ALA A 69 -0.90 6.24 -17.14
N PHE A 70 -0.77 6.37 -15.82
CA PHE A 70 -1.79 5.93 -14.89
C PHE A 70 -3.10 6.72 -15.07
N ARG A 71 -3.02 8.05 -15.18
CA ARG A 71 -4.20 8.90 -15.45
C ARG A 71 -4.88 8.57 -16.77
N ALA A 72 -4.12 8.25 -17.81
CA ALA A 72 -4.67 7.80 -19.09
C ALA A 72 -5.42 6.48 -18.93
N ALA A 73 -4.84 5.50 -18.22
CA ALA A 73 -5.48 4.22 -17.94
C ALA A 73 -6.79 4.39 -17.14
N VAL A 74 -6.81 5.30 -16.16
CA VAL A 74 -8.02 5.60 -15.38
C VAL A 74 -9.12 6.22 -16.24
N ASN A 75 -8.76 7.10 -17.19
CA ASN A 75 -9.74 7.67 -18.12
C ASN A 75 -10.32 6.59 -19.05
N GLU A 76 -9.51 5.63 -19.50
CA GLU A 76 -9.99 4.53 -20.31
C GLU A 76 -10.91 3.60 -19.51
N PHE A 77 -10.53 3.28 -18.27
CA PHE A 77 -11.38 2.57 -17.33
C PHE A 77 -12.75 3.25 -17.16
N LYS A 78 -12.80 4.58 -17.00
CA LYS A 78 -14.07 5.30 -16.84
C LYS A 78 -14.98 5.14 -18.05
N LYS A 79 -14.42 5.11 -19.27
CA LYS A 79 -15.19 4.84 -20.49
C LYS A 79 -15.72 3.41 -20.49
N GLU A 80 -14.87 2.42 -20.22
CA GLU A 80 -15.30 1.02 -20.16
C GLU A 80 -16.33 0.75 -19.06
N ALA A 81 -16.17 1.40 -17.89
CA ALA A 81 -17.09 1.33 -16.77
C ALA A 81 -18.48 1.88 -17.13
N ALA A 82 -18.55 2.92 -17.96
CA ALA A 82 -19.82 3.47 -18.45
C ALA A 82 -20.61 2.46 -19.32
N HIS A 83 -19.94 1.43 -19.86
CA HIS A 83 -20.58 0.34 -20.59
C HIS A 83 -21.03 -0.84 -19.69
N GLY A 84 -20.90 -0.70 -18.36
CA GLY A 84 -21.40 -1.68 -17.38
C GLY A 84 -20.46 -2.85 -17.09
N ALA A 85 -19.26 -2.88 -17.66
CA ALA A 85 -18.28 -3.97 -17.50
C ALA A 85 -17.21 -3.66 -16.43
N ILE A 86 -17.62 -3.14 -15.27
CA ILE A 86 -16.71 -2.56 -14.26
C ILE A 86 -15.69 -3.56 -13.73
N GLU A 87 -16.09 -4.79 -13.38
CA GLU A 87 -15.16 -5.80 -12.83
C GLU A 87 -14.07 -6.19 -13.85
N ALA A 88 -14.47 -6.40 -15.11
CA ALA A 88 -13.56 -6.75 -16.19
C ALA A 88 -12.62 -5.59 -16.53
N ALA A 89 -13.18 -4.37 -16.66
CA ALA A 89 -12.43 -3.15 -16.91
C ALA A 89 -11.41 -2.88 -15.78
N PHE A 90 -11.80 -3.09 -14.53
CA PHE A 90 -10.94 -2.91 -13.37
C PHE A 90 -9.75 -3.87 -13.42
N SER A 91 -10.00 -5.18 -13.57
CA SER A 91 -8.92 -6.15 -13.66
C SER A 91 -8.02 -5.91 -14.88
N HIS A 92 -8.59 -5.51 -16.02
CA HIS A 92 -7.83 -5.23 -17.24
C HIS A 92 -6.92 -4.02 -17.05
N THR A 93 -7.46 -2.92 -16.52
CA THR A 93 -6.73 -1.67 -16.28
C THR A 93 -5.58 -1.86 -15.29
N VAL A 94 -5.84 -2.56 -14.17
CA VAL A 94 -4.80 -2.84 -13.17
C VAL A 94 -3.64 -3.63 -13.79
N LYS A 95 -3.95 -4.68 -14.57
CA LYS A 95 -2.92 -5.49 -15.24
C LYS A 95 -2.16 -4.68 -16.30
N ALA A 96 -2.86 -3.87 -17.08
CA ALA A 96 -2.26 -3.03 -18.10
C ALA A 96 -1.28 -2.02 -17.48
N VAL A 97 -1.64 -1.37 -16.36
CA VAL A 97 -0.77 -0.45 -15.65
C VAL A 97 0.44 -1.15 -15.04
N CYS A 98 0.26 -2.35 -14.46
CA CYS A 98 1.40 -3.14 -13.97
C CYS A 98 2.36 -3.54 -15.09
N GLN A 99 1.86 -3.75 -16.31
CA GLN A 99 2.66 -4.09 -17.49
C GLN A 99 3.26 -2.87 -18.20
N SER A 100 2.66 -1.69 -18.09
CA SER A 100 3.02 -0.51 -18.89
C SER A 100 4.30 0.21 -18.46
N GLY A 101 5.20 -0.46 -17.74
CA GLY A 101 6.54 0.06 -17.45
C GLY A 101 6.56 1.39 -16.68
N VAL A 102 5.50 1.71 -15.92
CA VAL A 102 5.60 2.76 -14.89
C VAL A 102 6.85 2.44 -14.06
N PRO A 103 7.77 3.39 -13.83
CA PRO A 103 9.02 3.13 -13.12
C PRO A 103 8.70 2.70 -11.70
N HIS A 104 8.56 1.40 -11.55
CA HIS A 104 8.36 0.74 -10.29
C HIS A 104 9.74 0.46 -9.72
N SER A 105 9.87 0.60 -8.41
CA SER A 105 11.10 0.22 -7.73
C SER A 105 11.37 -1.27 -8.06
N PRO A 106 12.54 -1.62 -8.61
CA PRO A 106 12.83 -2.98 -9.12
C PRO A 106 12.83 -4.06 -8.02
N ASP A 107 12.66 -3.67 -6.77
CA ASP A 107 12.68 -4.52 -5.57
C ASP A 107 11.27 -4.97 -5.12
N VAL A 108 10.21 -4.61 -5.85
CA VAL A 108 8.82 -4.81 -5.42
C VAL A 108 8.20 -6.02 -6.12
N SER A 109 7.67 -6.97 -5.35
CA SER A 109 6.97 -8.16 -5.86
C SER A 109 5.76 -7.78 -6.76
N PRO A 110 5.45 -8.58 -7.79
CA PRO A 110 4.34 -8.31 -8.71
C PRO A 110 2.97 -8.23 -8.00
N GLU A 111 2.78 -8.97 -6.92
CA GLU A 111 1.57 -8.93 -6.09
C GLU A 111 1.42 -7.60 -5.34
N LEU A 112 2.54 -7.06 -4.84
CA LEU A 112 2.54 -5.75 -4.19
C LEU A 112 2.29 -4.64 -5.23
N GLN A 113 2.73 -4.79 -6.48
CA GLN A 113 2.38 -3.85 -7.54
C GLN A 113 0.89 -3.91 -7.88
N LEU A 114 0.33 -5.11 -8.04
CA LEU A 114 -1.11 -5.28 -8.24
C LEU A 114 -1.91 -4.63 -7.11
N LEU A 115 -1.47 -4.78 -5.87
CA LEU A 115 -2.11 -4.13 -4.73
C LEU A 115 -2.09 -2.60 -4.84
N LYS A 116 -0.90 -2.02 -5.04
CA LYS A 116 -0.70 -0.57 -5.14
C LYS A 116 -1.53 0.03 -6.28
N THR A 117 -1.50 -0.59 -7.45
CA THR A 117 -2.27 -0.15 -8.62
C THR A 117 -3.78 -0.29 -8.40
N SER A 118 -4.24 -1.38 -7.78
CA SER A 118 -5.67 -1.58 -7.49
C SER A 118 -6.21 -0.51 -6.54
N VAL A 119 -5.48 -0.24 -5.46
CA VAL A 119 -5.80 0.81 -4.47
C VAL A 119 -5.81 2.19 -5.13
N ALA A 120 -4.80 2.49 -5.95
CA ALA A 120 -4.71 3.76 -6.65
C ALA A 120 -5.89 3.96 -7.62
N LEU A 121 -6.21 2.93 -8.41
CA LEU A 121 -7.31 2.97 -9.37
C LEU A 121 -8.65 3.14 -8.65
N GLY A 122 -8.89 2.32 -7.62
CA GLY A 122 -10.10 2.36 -6.83
C GLY A 122 -10.32 3.73 -6.19
N ARG A 123 -9.27 4.31 -5.58
CA ARG A 123 -9.35 5.63 -4.95
C ARG A 123 -9.58 6.75 -5.96
N LEU A 124 -8.85 6.77 -7.06
CA LEU A 124 -8.98 7.85 -8.04
C LEU A 124 -10.35 7.83 -8.73
N VAL A 125 -10.87 6.63 -9.03
CA VAL A 125 -12.22 6.48 -9.60
C VAL A 125 -13.27 6.87 -8.58
N ALA A 126 -13.20 6.38 -7.33
CA ALA A 126 -14.16 6.74 -6.30
C ALA A 126 -14.23 8.25 -6.06
N LYS A 127 -13.08 8.94 -6.09
CA LYS A 127 -12.99 10.40 -5.97
C LYS A 127 -13.52 11.15 -7.20
N SER A 128 -13.31 10.60 -8.40
CA SER A 128 -13.72 11.26 -9.65
C SER A 128 -15.18 10.98 -10.04
N CYS A 129 -15.71 9.83 -9.63
CA CYS A 129 -16.98 9.28 -10.08
C CYS A 129 -17.71 8.69 -8.85
N PRO A 130 -18.35 9.54 -8.02
CA PRO A 130 -19.03 9.08 -6.80
C PRO A 130 -20.14 8.07 -7.08
N ASP A 131 -20.79 8.14 -8.25
CA ASP A 131 -21.81 7.17 -8.71
C ASP A 131 -21.27 5.73 -8.82
N LEU A 132 -19.98 5.57 -9.14
CA LEU A 132 -19.32 4.27 -9.27
C LEU A 132 -18.66 3.82 -7.96
N ARG A 133 -18.65 4.65 -6.92
CA ARG A 133 -17.91 4.39 -5.67
C ARG A 133 -18.27 3.05 -5.05
N ALA A 134 -19.56 2.75 -4.91
CA ALA A 134 -20.00 1.48 -4.33
C ALA A 134 -19.53 0.27 -5.16
N GLN A 135 -19.71 0.32 -6.48
CA GLN A 135 -19.30 -0.76 -7.38
C GLN A 135 -17.77 -0.95 -7.40
N VAL A 136 -17.01 0.14 -7.31
CA VAL A 136 -15.55 0.12 -7.25
C VAL A 136 -15.05 -0.45 -5.91
N VAL A 137 -15.71 -0.12 -4.80
CA VAL A 137 -15.43 -0.72 -3.48
C VAL A 137 -15.60 -2.23 -3.55
N ASP A 138 -16.75 -2.69 -4.04
CA ASP A 138 -17.06 -4.12 -4.12
C ASP A 138 -16.09 -4.85 -5.06
N THR A 139 -15.84 -4.27 -6.24
CA THR A 139 -14.91 -4.82 -7.23
C THR A 139 -13.49 -4.91 -6.69
N MET A 140 -13.00 -3.84 -6.04
CA MET A 140 -11.66 -3.79 -5.48
C MET A 140 -11.51 -4.80 -4.33
N ASN A 141 -12.51 -4.90 -3.46
CA ASN A 141 -12.52 -5.86 -2.36
C ASN A 141 -12.50 -7.31 -2.88
N ALA A 142 -13.35 -7.62 -3.86
CA ALA A 142 -13.37 -8.93 -4.52
C ALA A 142 -12.04 -9.23 -5.23
N PHE A 143 -11.46 -8.25 -5.91
CA PHE A 143 -10.20 -8.41 -6.63
C PHE A 143 -9.04 -8.71 -5.67
N ILE A 144 -8.88 -7.91 -4.61
CA ILE A 144 -7.81 -8.08 -3.61
C ILE A 144 -8.00 -9.40 -2.86
N THR A 145 -9.21 -9.72 -2.42
CA THR A 145 -9.50 -10.99 -1.74
C THR A 145 -9.15 -12.20 -2.62
N ARG A 146 -9.59 -12.20 -3.89
CA ARG A 146 -9.42 -13.35 -4.78
C ARG A 146 -8.00 -13.51 -5.29
N ASN A 147 -7.32 -12.42 -5.65
CA ASN A 147 -6.00 -12.47 -6.27
C ASN A 147 -4.86 -12.36 -5.25
N LEU A 148 -5.07 -11.59 -4.17
CA LEU A 148 -4.04 -11.26 -3.21
C LEU A 148 -4.27 -11.88 -1.83
N GLY A 149 -5.47 -12.40 -1.52
CA GLY A 149 -5.77 -12.97 -0.19
C GLY A 149 -4.80 -14.08 0.24
N GLY A 150 -4.45 -14.97 -0.67
CA GLY A 150 -3.45 -16.02 -0.43
C GLY A 150 -2.04 -15.46 -0.20
N TRP A 151 -1.64 -14.47 -1.00
CA TRP A 151 -0.35 -13.80 -0.85
C TRP A 151 -0.27 -12.99 0.45
N ILE A 152 -1.32 -12.23 0.81
CA ILE A 152 -1.42 -11.49 2.07
C ILE A 152 -1.29 -12.45 3.27
N THR A 153 -1.95 -13.61 3.19
CA THR A 153 -1.84 -14.65 4.22
C THR A 153 -0.42 -15.18 4.36
N GLN A 154 0.26 -15.45 3.24
CA GLN A 154 1.65 -15.93 3.21
C GLN A 154 2.64 -14.90 3.78
N GLN A 155 2.36 -13.61 3.59
CA GLN A 155 3.17 -12.51 4.09
C GLN A 155 2.95 -12.23 5.59
N GLY A 156 2.06 -12.99 6.25
CA GLY A 156 1.74 -12.81 7.67
C GLY A 156 0.67 -11.76 7.93
N GLY A 157 -0.08 -11.34 6.91
CA GLY A 157 -1.19 -10.40 7.01
C GLY A 157 -0.83 -8.96 6.62
N TRP A 158 -1.86 -8.11 6.63
CA TRP A 158 -1.75 -6.69 6.30
C TRP A 158 -0.71 -5.89 7.11
N PRO A 159 -0.55 -6.10 8.44
CA PRO A 159 0.45 -5.37 9.21
C PRO A 159 1.88 -5.63 8.71
N LYS A 160 2.22 -6.90 8.45
CA LYS A 160 3.57 -7.30 8.01
C LYS A 160 3.88 -6.79 6.60
N LEU A 161 2.89 -6.73 5.70
CA LEU A 161 3.05 -6.16 4.36
C LEU A 161 3.48 -4.68 4.37
N ILE A 162 2.88 -3.90 5.24
CA ILE A 162 3.09 -2.44 5.30
C ILE A 162 4.32 -2.07 6.14
N ILE A 163 4.76 -2.97 7.03
CA ILE A 163 6.01 -2.87 7.78
C ILE A 163 7.19 -3.31 6.91
N SER A 164 7.05 -4.40 6.14
CA SER A 164 8.12 -4.93 5.28
C SER A 164 8.27 -4.17 3.94
N GLY A 165 7.25 -3.45 3.49
CA GLY A 165 7.29 -2.64 2.26
C GLY A 165 7.95 -1.27 2.42
N VAL A 166 8.28 -0.86 3.65
CA VAL A 166 9.02 0.38 3.97
C VAL A 166 10.19 0.05 4.88
N THR A 167 11.06 -0.86 4.43
CA THR A 167 12.45 -0.82 4.85
C THR A 167 13.26 -0.45 3.62
N PRO A 168 13.74 0.80 3.48
CA PRO A 168 14.98 0.98 2.74
C PRO A 168 15.96 0.01 3.41
N LYS A 169 16.55 -0.86 2.60
CA LYS A 169 17.59 -1.80 3.00
C LYS A 169 18.74 -0.99 3.60
N GLY A 170 18.61 -0.69 4.88
CA GLY A 170 19.62 -0.06 5.71
C GLY A 170 20.74 -1.06 5.86
N ASN A 171 21.84 -0.77 5.17
CA ASN A 171 23.19 -0.87 5.70
C ASN A 171 23.41 -1.93 6.80
N ALA A 172 23.58 -3.19 6.40
CA ALA A 172 24.48 -4.06 7.15
C ALA A 172 25.91 -3.53 6.95
N THR A 173 26.26 -2.56 7.77
CA THR A 173 27.64 -2.17 8.06
C THR A 173 28.15 -3.21 9.04
N ASP A 174 29.14 -4.01 8.66
CA ASP A 174 30.02 -4.63 9.66
C ASP A 174 31.47 -4.28 9.33
N ARG A 175 32.10 -3.68 10.33
CA ARG A 175 33.46 -3.16 10.40
C ARG A 175 34.28 -4.12 11.27
N ARG A 176 35.60 -4.00 11.09
CA ARG A 176 36.74 -4.42 11.94
C ARG A 176 37.38 -5.72 11.47
N ASP A 177 38.70 -5.89 11.45
CA ASP A 177 39.83 -5.34 12.24
C ASP A 177 41.03 -5.12 11.28
N ASP A 178 41.77 -4.00 11.32
CA ASP A 178 42.89 -3.67 12.22
C ASP A 178 44.26 -4.21 11.74
N ALA A 179 45.32 -3.45 12.08
CA ALA A 179 46.75 -3.61 11.78
C ALA A 179 47.21 -3.24 10.34
N ALA A 180 48.20 -2.38 10.09
CA ALA A 180 49.19 -1.76 10.97
C ALA A 180 49.79 -0.50 10.33
N SER A 181 50.01 0.55 11.13
CA SER A 181 51.16 1.45 10.95
C SER A 181 52.41 0.76 11.49
N PRO A 182 53.61 1.05 10.95
CA PRO A 182 54.43 2.01 11.69
C PRO A 182 55.25 2.97 10.82
N LEU A 183 55.20 4.23 11.23
CA LEU A 183 56.32 5.11 11.50
C LEU A 183 57.72 4.62 11.09
N SER A 184 58.34 5.34 10.16
CA SER A 184 59.79 5.54 10.19
C SER A 184 60.13 6.97 9.79
N ARG A 185 60.83 7.62 10.69
CA ARG A 185 61.20 9.03 10.77
C ARG A 185 62.72 9.06 10.75
N GLN A 186 63.34 9.86 9.87
CA GLN A 186 64.59 10.63 10.06
C GLN A 186 65.09 11.08 8.66
N LYS A 187 65.18 12.39 8.38
CA LYS A 187 66.37 13.26 8.62
C LYS A 187 67.65 12.55 8.16
N THR A 188 68.30 13.00 7.09
CA THR A 188 69.02 14.28 7.01
C THR A 188 69.19 14.68 5.55
#